data_AF-A0A939WME5-F1
#
_entry.id   AF-A0A939WME5-F1
#
_cell.length_a   1.000
_cell.length_b   1.000
_cell.length_c   1.000
_cell.angle_alpha   90.00
_cell.angle_beta   90.00
_cell.angle_gamma   90.00
#
_symmetry.space_group_name_H-M   'P 1'
#
loop_
_entity.id
_entity.type
_entity.pdbx_description
1 polymer ?
#
loop_
_entity_poly.entity_id
_entity_poly.type
_entity_poly.pdbx_seq_one_letter_code
_entity_poly.pdbx_strand_id
1 'polypeptide(L)'
;KLSGAVSLSLECYPPDRRRRDLDNLLKCLQDSITAAGVLDDDSQIRRLQMEMLEPIEGGLVHVRLETLPERRGQGRVRPPSG
;
A
#
# COMPACT_ATOMS: atom_id res chain seq x y z
N LYS A 1 -14.49 -0.70 -6.09
CA LYS A 1 -14.02 -0.29 -4.75
C LYS A 1 -13.68 -1.53 -3.95
N LEU A 2 -12.47 -1.59 -3.38
CA LEU A 2 -12.06 -2.67 -2.50
C LEU A 2 -12.52 -2.34 -1.07
N SER A 3 -13.30 -3.22 -0.46
CA SER A 3 -13.74 -3.07 0.93
C SER A 3 -12.85 -3.87 1.88
N GLY A 4 -12.44 -3.27 3.00
CA GLY A 4 -11.63 -3.93 4.03
C GLY A 4 -10.14 -3.64 3.94
N ALA A 5 -9.33 -4.37 4.71
CA ALA A 5 -7.89 -4.16 4.76
C ALA A 5 -7.20 -4.61 3.46
N VAL A 6 -6.25 -3.82 2.97
CA VAL A 6 -5.49 -4.11 1.75
C VAL A 6 -3.98 -4.11 1.99
N SER A 7 -3.27 -4.83 1.14
CA SER A 7 -1.83 -4.77 0.95
C SER A 7 -1.53 -3.97 -0.31
N LEU A 8 -0.69 -2.95 -0.19
CA LEU A 8 -0.18 -2.14 -1.29
C LEU A 8 1.30 -2.47 -1.50
N SER A 9 1.65 -2.91 -2.70
CA SER A 9 3.04 -3.15 -3.12
C SER A 9 3.40 -2.28 -4.31
N LEU A 10 4.55 -1.62 -4.23
CA LEU A 10 5.03 -0.65 -5.22
C LEU A 10 6.46 -1.00 -5.66
N GLU A 11 6.63 -1.21 -6.96
CA GLU A 11 7.93 -1.36 -7.61
C GLU A 11 8.20 -0.09 -8.42
N CYS A 12 9.20 0.69 -8.01
CA CYS A 12 9.48 2.01 -8.58
C CYS A 12 10.72 1.95 -9.48
N TYR A 13 10.51 2.13 -10.78
CA TYR A 13 11.56 2.23 -11.79
C TYR A 13 11.72 3.71 -12.17
N PRO A 14 12.70 4.42 -11.63
CA PRO A 14 12.85 5.84 -11.92
C PRO A 14 13.28 6.09 -13.39
N PRO A 15 12.99 7.25 -13.99
CA PRO A 15 13.45 7.57 -15.35
C PRO A 15 14.95 7.89 -15.43
N ASP A 16 15.60 8.15 -14.28
CA ASP A 16 17.01 8.51 -14.20
C ASP A 16 17.57 8.17 -12.80
N ARG A 17 18.88 8.34 -12.58
CA ARG A 17 19.56 8.07 -11.30
C ARG A 17 19.55 9.23 -10.30
N ARG A 18 18.69 10.24 -10.48
CA ARG A 18 18.55 11.31 -9.48
C ARG A 18 17.99 10.73 -8.19
N ARG A 19 18.49 11.28 -7.08
CA ARG A 19 17.98 10.96 -5.75
C ARG A 19 16.52 11.40 -5.67
N ARG A 20 15.64 10.45 -5.37
CA ARG A 20 14.19 10.64 -5.18
C ARG A 20 13.82 10.02 -3.85
N ASP A 21 12.97 10.70 -3.12
CA ASP A 21 12.47 10.21 -1.85
C ASP A 21 11.25 9.31 -2.11
N LEU A 22 11.28 8.11 -1.55
CA LEU A 22 10.21 7.11 -1.71
C LEU A 22 8.90 7.55 -1.04
N ASP A 23 8.98 8.32 0.04
CA ASP A 23 7.83 8.86 0.76
C ASP A 23 7.01 9.86 -0.07
N ASN A 24 7.68 10.73 -0.83
CA ASN A 24 7.04 11.67 -1.74
C ASN A 24 6.29 10.94 -2.86
N LEU A 25 6.93 9.91 -3.45
CA LEU A 25 6.30 9.05 -4.45
C LEU A 25 5.09 8.31 -3.87
N LEU A 26 5.25 7.75 -2.67
CA LEU A 26 4.19 7.03 -1.97
C LEU A 26 2.97 7.92 -1.72
N LYS A 27 3.17 9.15 -1.22
CA LYS A 27 2.09 10.08 -0.94
C LYS A 27 1.29 10.41 -2.20
N CYS A 28 1.98 10.77 -3.29
CA CYS A 28 1.34 11.04 -4.58
C CYS A 28 0.53 9.85 -5.11
N LEU A 29 1.05 8.63 -4.93
CA LEU A 29 0.37 7.40 -5.36
C LEU A 29 -0.87 7.11 -4.50
N GLN A 30 -0.79 7.26 -3.18
CA GLN A 30 -1.93 7.09 -2.27
C GLN A 30 -3.05 8.08 -2.61
N ASP A 31 -2.71 9.37 -2.78
CA ASP A 31 -3.67 10.41 -3.17
C ASP A 31 -4.36 10.06 -4.51
N SER A 32 -3.60 9.57 -5.49
CA SER A 32 -4.13 9.19 -6.81
C SER A 32 -5.06 7.98 -6.75
N ILE A 33 -4.69 6.94 -5.99
CA ILE A 33 -5.49 5.72 -5.82
C ILE A 33 -6.81 6.03 -5.11
N THR A 34 -6.78 6.89 -4.09
CA THR A 34 -7.97 7.34 -3.35
C THR A 34 -8.85 8.23 -4.23
N ALA A 35 -8.27 9.19 -4.97
CA ALA A 35 -9.01 10.04 -5.89
C ALA A 35 -9.68 9.26 -7.03
N ALA A 36 -9.06 8.17 -7.49
CA ALA A 36 -9.64 7.24 -8.47
C ALA A 36 -10.77 6.36 -7.88
N GLY A 37 -10.99 6.39 -6.57
CA GLY A 37 -12.02 5.60 -5.89
C GLY A 37 -11.72 4.10 -5.87
N VAL A 38 -10.45 3.70 -5.95
CA VAL A 38 -10.05 2.29 -5.83
C VAL A 38 -10.19 1.83 -4.37
N LEU A 39 -9.76 2.68 -3.45
CA LEU A 39 -9.94 2.58 -2.00
C LEU A 39 -11.05 3.56 -1.56
N ASP A 40 -11.75 3.22 -0.48
CA ASP A 40 -12.67 4.13 0.20
C ASP A 40 -11.93 5.07 1.15
N ASP A 41 -10.84 4.60 1.77
CA ASP A 41 -10.00 5.38 2.69
C ASP A 41 -8.55 4.86 2.69
N ASP A 42 -7.56 5.74 2.93
CA ASP A 42 -6.14 5.37 3.02
C ASP A 42 -5.85 4.45 4.23
N SER A 43 -6.68 4.55 5.27
CA SER A 43 -6.66 3.71 6.47
C SER A 43 -6.89 2.20 6.21
N GLN A 44 -7.36 1.86 5.01
CA GLN A 44 -7.48 0.49 4.53
C GLN A 44 -6.12 -0.16 4.26
N ILE A 45 -5.08 0.61 3.92
CA ILE A 45 -3.75 0.08 3.64
C ILE A 45 -3.11 -0.38 4.96
N ARG A 46 -3.13 -1.69 5.22
CA ARG A 46 -2.56 -2.30 6.44
C ARG A 46 -1.20 -2.94 6.22
N ARG A 47 -0.83 -3.16 4.97
CA ARG A 47 0.52 -3.57 4.57
C ARG A 47 0.96 -2.68 3.42
N LEU A 48 2.17 -2.16 3.54
CA LEU A 48 2.79 -1.35 2.53
C LEU A 48 4.20 -1.87 2.30
N GLN A 49 4.52 -2.18 1.05
CA GLN A 49 5.87 -2.50 0.61
C GLN A 49 6.22 -1.62 -0.57
N MET A 50 7.42 -1.06 -0.56
CA MET A 50 7.91 -0.22 -1.64
C MET A 50 9.39 -0.47 -1.86
N GLU A 51 9.79 -0.56 -3.11
CA GLU A 51 11.18 -0.79 -3.51
C GLU A 51 11.55 0.15 -4.66
N MET A 52 12.74 0.77 -4.56
CA MET A 52 13.36 1.48 -5.66
C MET A 52 14.22 0.50 -6.45
N LEU A 53 13.89 0.32 -7.72
CA LEU A 53 14.58 -0.58 -8.63
C LEU A 53 15.48 0.20 -9.59
N GLU A 54 16.12 -0.52 -10.51
CA GLU A 54 16.97 0.11 -11.52
C GLU A 54 16.15 1.05 -12.44
N PRO A 55 16.75 2.18 -12.89
CA PRO A 55 16.08 3.10 -13.78
C PRO A 55 15.73 2.46 -15.13
N ILE A 56 14.57 2.83 -15.67
CA ILE A 56 14.16 2.50 -17.04
C ILE A 56 13.83 3.77 -17.81
N GLU A 57 13.99 3.74 -19.13
CA GLU A 57 13.64 4.90 -19.97
C GLU A 57 12.15 5.26 -19.82
N GLY A 58 11.85 6.53 -19.54
CA GLY A 58 10.50 7.03 -19.30
C GLY A 58 9.95 6.82 -17.89
N GLY A 59 10.56 5.91 -17.10
CA GLY A 59 10.13 5.57 -15.75
C GLY A 59 8.82 4.79 -15.68
N LEU A 60 8.60 4.08 -14.58
CA LEU A 60 7.42 3.28 -14.33
C LEU A 60 7.22 3.08 -12.84
N VAL A 61 5.97 3.04 -12.40
CA VAL A 61 5.61 2.50 -11.09
C VAL A 61 4.61 1.38 -11.32
N HIS A 62 4.99 0.17 -10.90
CA HIS A 62 4.07 -0.96 -10.89
C HIS A 62 3.38 -1.05 -9.54
N VAL A 63 2.05 -0.94 -9.57
CA VAL A 63 1.18 -0.89 -8.39
C VAL A 63 0.41 -2.20 -8.29
N ARG A 64 0.55 -2.91 -7.17
CA ARG A 64 -0.26 -4.08 -6.84
C ARG A 64 -1.06 -3.85 -5.57
N LEU A 65 -2.37 -4.08 -5.66
CA LEU A 65 -3.31 -3.98 -4.55
C LEU A 65 -3.97 -5.34 -4.34
N GLU A 66 -3.90 -5.85 -3.11
CA GLU A 66 -4.46 -7.15 -2.73
C GLU A 66 -5.31 -7.01 -1.47
N THR A 67 -6.48 -7.64 -1.45
CA THR A 67 -7.29 -7.71 -0.22
C THR A 67 -6.61 -8.62 0.78
N LEU A 68 -6.45 -8.14 2.01
CA LEU A 68 -5.98 -8.96 3.11
C LEU A 68 -7.15 -9.74 3.71
N PRO A 69 -6.95 -11.03 4.05
CA PRO A 69 -7.96 -11.79 4.76
C PRO A 69 -8.27 -11.09 6.09
N GLU A 70 -9.56 -10.97 6.42
CA GLU A 70 -9.97 -10.43 7.70
C GLU A 70 -9.26 -11.20 8.82
N ARG A 71 -8.64 -10.47 9.75
CA ARG A 71 -8.14 -11.09 10.97
C ARG A 71 -9.34 -11.62 11.74
N ARG A 72 -9.65 -12.90 11.59
CA ARG A 72 -10.47 -13.63 12.57
C ARG A 72 -9.82 -13.38 13.92
N GLY A 73 -10.55 -12.71 14.81
CA GLY A 73 -10.02 -12.21 16.07
C GLY A 73 -9.22 -13.28 16.82
N GLN A 74 -8.07 -12.90 17.36
CA GLN A 74 -7.61 -13.54 18.58
C GLN A 74 -8.74 -13.33 19.59
N GLY A 75 -9.47 -14.40 19.89
CA GLY A 75 -10.47 -14.38 20.93
C GLY A 75 -9.83 -13.80 22.18
N ARG A 76 -10.34 -12.66 22.65
CA ARG A 76 -10.14 -12.27 24.03
C ARG A 76 -10.76 -13.40 24.86
N VAL A 77 -9.96 -14.38 25.25
CA VAL A 77 -10.31 -15.26 26.34
C VAL A 77 -10.37 -14.34 27.56
N ARG A 78 -11.59 -13.92 27.93
CA ARG A 78 -11.82 -13.37 29.26
C ARG A 78 -11.38 -14.46 30.24
N PRO A 79 -10.44 -14.21 31.16
CA PRO A 79 -10.19 -15.17 32.23
C PRO A 79 -11.50 -15.33 33.01
N PRO A 80 -11.88 -16.57 33.40
CA PRO A 80 -13.04 -16.77 34.24
C PRO A 80 -12.82 -16.00 35.54
N SER A 81 -13.81 -15.18 35.89
CA SER A 81 -13.88 -14.55 37.20
C SER A 81 -14.16 -15.64 38.23
N GLY A 82 -13.11 -16.09 38.90
CA GLY A 82 -13.18 -16.93 40.10
C GLY A 82 -12.64 -16.15 41.29
#